data_AF-A0A3B9JL09-F1
#
_entry.id   AF-A0A3B9JL09-F1
#
_cell.length_a   1.000
_cell.length_b   1.000
_cell.length_c   1.000
_cell.angle_alpha   90.00
_cell.angle_beta   90.00
_cell.angle_gamma   90.00
#
_symmetry.space_group_name_H-M   'P 1'
#
loop_
_entity.id
_entity.type
_entity.pdbx_description
1 polymer ?
#
loop_
_entity_poly.entity_id
_entity_poly.type
_entity_poly.pdbx_seq_one_letter_code
_entity_poly.pdbx_strand_id
1 'polypeptide(L)'
;MKTLDKMVILKQTKLVRSVIELDKKHTLIQRIKTYILNPAKYFEKCREEPSCAKHLGLLTLIAIARALISNQVNRQSFSQMNHLMISNQSHNDANNIVVNFLGVVNSPVAITIGAIAALMASYIISAGICYALIGKLFKGGKSYKHMMAVLAISGYPSAIYNLINGFLPKEADVSFVNELALTINVFTFWTFVLMIVGSSVVFEVPREKRVVVNVILFFMVIALNFINYSAGSLYKIYG
;
A
#
# COMPACT_ATOMS: atom_id res chain seq x y z
N MET A 1 17.29 -7.55 40.70
CA MET A 1 16.78 -7.06 39.40
C MET A 1 17.68 -7.36 38.18
N LYS A 2 19.01 -7.55 38.32
CA LYS A 2 19.93 -7.76 37.17
C LYS A 2 19.90 -9.14 36.48
N THR A 3 19.34 -10.17 37.10
CA THR A 3 19.41 -11.57 36.62
C THR A 3 18.27 -11.95 35.67
N LEU A 4 17.06 -11.40 35.90
CA LEU A 4 15.90 -11.69 35.05
C LEU A 4 16.04 -11.04 33.67
N ASP A 5 16.49 -9.79 33.61
CA ASP A 5 16.71 -9.07 32.34
C ASP A 5 17.77 -9.75 31.46
N LYS A 6 18.84 -10.28 32.07
CA LYS A 6 19.85 -11.07 31.34
C LYS A 6 19.27 -12.33 30.71
N MET A 7 18.36 -13.03 31.39
CA MET A 7 17.71 -14.23 30.83
C MET A 7 16.75 -13.88 29.68
N VAL A 8 16.00 -12.79 29.78
CA VAL A 8 15.09 -12.34 28.71
C VAL A 8 15.89 -11.97 27.47
N ILE A 9 16.98 -11.23 27.61
CA ILE A 9 17.88 -10.86 26.51
C ILE A 9 18.51 -12.12 25.90
N LEU A 10 19.05 -13.05 26.69
CA LEU A 10 19.64 -14.30 26.19
C LEU A 10 18.64 -15.16 25.41
N LYS A 11 17.39 -15.24 25.88
CA LYS A 11 16.33 -16.01 25.21
C LYS A 11 15.92 -15.35 23.90
N GLN A 12 15.79 -14.03 23.85
CA GLN A 12 15.54 -13.30 22.61
C GLN A 12 16.71 -13.43 21.64
N THR A 13 17.95 -13.31 22.10
CA THR A 13 19.13 -13.42 21.23
C THR A 13 19.28 -14.82 20.63
N LYS A 14 18.99 -15.88 21.39
CA LYS A 14 18.96 -17.26 20.87
C LYS A 14 17.83 -17.46 19.85
N LEU A 15 16.65 -16.90 20.12
CA LEU A 15 15.52 -16.96 19.18
C LEU A 15 15.88 -16.28 17.86
N VAL A 16 16.43 -15.07 17.93
CA VAL A 16 16.90 -14.27 16.80
C VAL A 16 17.95 -15.02 15.97
N ARG A 17 18.98 -15.58 16.62
CA ARG A 17 20.05 -16.32 15.92
C ARG A 17 19.50 -17.54 15.19
N SER A 18 18.55 -18.25 15.81
CA SER A 18 17.88 -19.39 15.15
C SER A 18 17.03 -18.96 13.95
N VAL A 19 16.41 -17.77 13.99
CA VAL A 19 15.62 -17.22 12.89
C VAL A 19 16.51 -16.81 11.71
N ILE A 20 17.66 -16.21 11.97
CA ILE A 20 18.62 -15.80 10.93
C ILE A 20 19.24 -17.02 10.22
N GLU A 21 19.57 -18.09 10.94
CA GLU A 21 20.12 -19.31 10.33
C GLU A 21 19.08 -20.08 9.52
N LEU A 22 17.80 -20.08 9.93
CA LEU A 22 16.71 -20.66 9.14
C LEU A 22 16.47 -19.91 7.82
N ASP A 23 16.68 -18.59 7.79
CA ASP A 23 16.41 -17.76 6.61
C ASP A 23 17.37 -18.01 5.43
N LYS A 24 18.59 -18.51 5.70
CA LYS A 24 19.57 -18.90 4.66
C LYS A 24 19.21 -20.20 3.93
N LYS A 25 18.31 -21.02 4.48
CA LYS A 25 17.97 -22.35 3.93
C LYS A 25 16.54 -22.46 3.37
N HIS A 26 15.73 -21.41 3.48
CA HIS A 26 14.32 -21.46 3.09
C HIS A 26 14.06 -21.11 1.62
N THR A 27 13.30 -21.97 0.94
CA THR A 27 12.79 -21.72 -0.42
C THR A 27 11.78 -20.57 -0.42
N LEU A 28 11.55 -19.93 -1.57
CA LEU A 28 10.57 -18.82 -1.72
C LEU A 28 9.18 -19.19 -1.17
N ILE A 29 8.74 -20.43 -1.38
CA ILE A 29 7.47 -20.95 -0.89
C ILE A 29 7.42 -20.94 0.64
N GLN A 30 8.50 -21.33 1.32
CA GLN A 30 8.56 -21.31 2.79
C GLN A 30 8.53 -19.88 3.34
N ARG A 31 9.13 -18.92 2.62
CA ARG A 31 9.06 -17.50 2.98
C ARG A 31 7.64 -16.94 2.85
N ILE A 32 6.95 -17.25 1.75
CA ILE A 32 5.55 -16.88 1.54
C ILE A 32 4.66 -17.53 2.60
N LYS A 33 4.85 -18.83 2.86
CA LYS A 33 4.11 -19.55 3.90
C LYS A 33 4.32 -18.93 5.29
N THR A 34 5.55 -18.53 5.61
CA THR A 34 5.85 -17.86 6.88
C THR A 34 5.20 -16.48 6.96
N TYR A 35 5.24 -15.70 5.87
CA TYR A 35 4.57 -14.40 5.79
C TYR A 35 3.06 -14.50 6.01
N ILE A 36 2.41 -15.50 5.44
CA ILE A 36 0.96 -15.70 5.56
C ILE A 36 0.59 -16.31 6.93
N LEU A 37 1.26 -17.38 7.35
CA LEU A 37 0.86 -18.13 8.54
C LEU A 37 1.46 -17.59 9.85
N ASN A 38 2.61 -16.94 9.78
CA ASN A 38 3.29 -16.38 10.95
C ASN A 38 3.92 -15.01 10.63
N PRO A 39 3.08 -14.00 10.34
CA PRO A 39 3.55 -12.66 9.99
C PRO A 39 4.40 -12.03 11.09
N ALA A 40 4.15 -12.35 12.36
CA ALA A 40 4.94 -11.84 13.47
C ALA A 40 6.42 -12.22 13.35
N LYS A 41 6.71 -13.51 13.10
CA LYS A 41 8.07 -14.00 12.88
C LYS A 41 8.72 -13.37 11.64
N TYR A 42 7.93 -13.08 10.60
CA TYR A 42 8.45 -12.38 9.42
C TYR A 42 8.90 -10.94 9.76
N PHE A 43 8.09 -10.21 10.52
CA PHE A 43 8.39 -8.83 10.91
C PHE A 43 9.49 -8.69 11.98
N GLU A 44 9.80 -9.75 12.74
CA GLU A 44 10.98 -9.77 13.62
C GLU A 44 12.27 -9.52 12.82
N LYS A 45 12.40 -10.08 11.61
CA LYS A 45 13.54 -9.80 10.73
C LYS A 45 13.60 -8.33 10.32
N CYS A 46 12.44 -7.73 10.02
CA CYS A 46 12.33 -6.32 9.62
C CYS A 46 12.65 -5.35 10.76
N ARG A 47 12.49 -5.80 12.00
CA ARG A 47 12.86 -5.04 13.20
C ARG A 47 14.38 -4.86 13.32
N GLU A 48 15.14 -5.84 12.86
CA GLU A 48 16.61 -5.85 12.92
C GLU A 48 17.21 -5.18 11.69
N GLU A 49 16.73 -5.55 10.50
CA GLU A 49 17.21 -5.02 9.24
C GLU A 49 16.03 -4.48 8.41
N PRO A 50 15.67 -3.19 8.55
CA PRO A 50 14.56 -2.61 7.81
C PRO A 50 14.94 -2.41 6.34
N SER A 51 14.72 -3.41 5.49
CA SER A 51 14.99 -3.33 4.05
C SER A 51 13.80 -2.78 3.26
N CYS A 52 13.50 -1.49 3.40
CA CYS A 52 12.36 -0.87 2.71
C CYS A 52 12.52 -0.83 1.17
N ALA A 53 13.72 -0.51 0.67
CA ALA A 53 13.96 -0.25 -0.75
C ALA A 53 13.59 -1.43 -1.67
N LYS A 54 13.92 -2.66 -1.27
CA LYS A 54 13.62 -3.87 -2.05
C LYS A 54 12.11 -4.09 -2.18
N HIS A 55 11.37 -3.86 -1.09
CA HIS A 55 9.92 -4.03 -1.09
C HIS A 55 9.21 -2.93 -1.89
N LEU A 56 9.65 -1.67 -1.73
CA LEU A 56 9.14 -0.56 -2.54
C LEU A 56 9.42 -0.77 -4.03
N GLY A 57 10.63 -1.19 -4.40
CA GLY A 57 10.95 -1.46 -5.81
C GLY A 57 10.00 -2.49 -6.43
N LEU A 58 9.71 -3.58 -5.72
CA LEU A 58 8.75 -4.60 -6.20
C LEU A 58 7.31 -4.05 -6.26
N LEU A 59 6.87 -3.28 -5.26
CA LEU A 59 5.56 -2.66 -5.27
C LEU A 59 5.40 -1.65 -6.42
N THR A 60 6.45 -0.89 -6.73
CA THR A 60 6.49 0.03 -7.85
C THR A 60 6.33 -0.71 -9.17
N LEU A 61 7.01 -1.84 -9.36
CA LEU A 61 6.84 -2.68 -10.55
C LEU A 61 5.39 -3.18 -10.69
N ILE A 62 4.78 -3.63 -9.59
CA ILE A 62 3.37 -4.05 -9.57
C ILE A 62 2.44 -2.89 -9.92
N ALA A 63 2.69 -1.69 -9.37
CA ALA A 63 1.88 -0.50 -9.63
C ALA A 63 1.97 -0.02 -11.09
N ILE A 64 3.17 -0.03 -11.67
CA ILE A 64 3.38 0.28 -13.09
C ILE A 64 2.63 -0.73 -13.96
N ALA A 65 2.81 -2.04 -13.69
CA ALA A 65 2.12 -3.09 -14.44
C ALA A 65 0.60 -2.90 -14.38
N ARG A 66 0.04 -2.68 -13.18
CA ARG A 66 -1.38 -2.37 -13.00
C ARG A 66 -1.81 -1.17 -13.83
N ALA A 67 -1.07 -0.06 -13.76
CA ALA A 67 -1.44 1.19 -14.42
C ALA A 67 -1.47 1.01 -15.95
N LEU A 68 -0.49 0.29 -16.51
CA LEU A 68 -0.44 -0.02 -17.93
C LEU A 68 -1.58 -0.95 -18.37
N ILE A 69 -1.85 -2.02 -17.62
CA ILE A 69 -2.95 -2.95 -17.91
C ILE A 69 -4.29 -2.20 -17.84
N SER A 70 -4.53 -1.44 -16.76
CA SER A 70 -5.76 -0.66 -16.59
C SER A 70 -5.93 0.36 -17.71
N ASN A 71 -4.86 1.01 -18.18
CA ASN A 71 -4.93 1.93 -19.31
C ASN A 71 -5.33 1.20 -20.59
N GLN A 72 -4.72 0.03 -20.86
CA GLN A 72 -5.05 -0.76 -22.04
C GLN A 72 -6.49 -1.25 -22.03
N VAL A 73 -6.98 -1.75 -20.89
CA VAL A 73 -8.37 -2.22 -20.73
C VAL A 73 -9.37 -1.07 -20.88
N ASN A 74 -9.08 0.12 -20.33
CA ASN A 74 -10.03 1.24 -20.34
C ASN A 74 -9.92 2.14 -21.58
N ARG A 75 -8.99 1.89 -22.51
CA ARG A 75 -8.81 2.69 -23.74
C ARG A 75 -10.10 2.84 -24.56
N GLN A 76 -10.92 1.78 -24.61
CA GLN A 76 -12.21 1.82 -25.32
C GLN A 76 -13.21 2.79 -24.69
N SER A 77 -13.29 2.82 -23.36
CA SER A 77 -14.13 3.77 -22.62
C SER A 77 -13.63 5.21 -22.80
N PHE A 78 -12.31 5.42 -22.80
CA PHE A 78 -11.73 6.74 -23.06
C PHE A 78 -11.94 7.24 -24.48
N SER A 79 -11.89 6.37 -25.50
CA SER A 79 -12.17 6.80 -26.87
C SER A 79 -13.62 7.27 -27.04
N GLN A 80 -14.57 6.60 -26.38
CA GLN A 80 -15.98 7.00 -26.41
C GLN A 80 -16.20 8.33 -25.69
N MET A 81 -15.55 8.52 -24.53
CA MET A 81 -15.62 9.77 -23.77
C MET A 81 -14.99 10.94 -24.52
N ASN A 82 -13.84 10.74 -25.17
CA ASN A 82 -13.23 11.74 -26.04
C ASN A 82 -14.16 12.16 -27.19
N HIS A 83 -14.84 11.20 -27.84
CA HIS A 83 -15.80 11.54 -28.89
C HIS A 83 -16.98 12.39 -28.37
N LEU A 84 -17.51 12.08 -27.17
CA LEU A 84 -18.59 12.85 -26.56
C LEU A 84 -18.15 14.27 -26.17
N MET A 85 -16.96 14.44 -25.59
CA MET A 85 -16.41 15.77 -25.28
C MET A 85 -16.16 16.60 -26.54
N ILE A 86 -15.61 16.00 -27.59
CA ILE A 86 -15.33 16.68 -28.86
C ILE A 86 -16.63 17.05 -29.58
N SER A 87 -17.68 16.23 -29.47
CA SER A 87 -18.98 16.52 -30.11
C SER A 87 -19.77 17.65 -29.42
N ASN A 88 -19.53 17.90 -28.13
CA ASN A 88 -20.25 18.90 -27.34
C ASN A 88 -19.52 20.25 -27.21
N GLN A 89 -18.26 20.36 -27.66
CA GLN A 89 -17.50 21.62 -27.61
C GLN A 89 -17.24 22.18 -29.02
N SER A 90 -17.78 23.38 -29.26
CA SER A 90 -17.57 24.22 -30.45
C SER A 90 -16.10 24.29 -30.88
N HIS A 91 -15.84 24.22 -32.19
CA HIS A 91 -14.52 24.33 -32.84
C HIS A 91 -13.77 25.60 -32.42
N ASN A 92 -12.99 25.54 -31.35
CA ASN A 92 -12.03 26.56 -30.95
C ASN A 92 -10.71 25.89 -30.56
N ASP A 93 -9.59 26.60 -30.69
CA ASP A 93 -8.23 26.14 -30.41
C ASP A 93 -8.03 25.48 -29.04
N ALA A 94 -8.93 25.75 -28.09
CA ALA A 94 -9.01 25.06 -26.80
C ALA A 94 -9.16 23.52 -26.94
N ASN A 95 -9.89 23.03 -27.95
CA ASN A 95 -10.03 21.58 -28.18
C ASN A 95 -8.70 20.93 -28.56
N ASN A 96 -7.88 21.61 -29.36
CA ASN A 96 -6.57 21.07 -29.77
C ASN A 96 -5.60 21.00 -28.58
N ILE A 97 -5.67 21.97 -27.65
CA ILE A 97 -4.86 21.97 -26.41
C ILE A 97 -5.31 20.83 -25.48
N VAL A 98 -6.62 20.64 -25.30
CA VAL A 98 -7.17 19.58 -24.45
C VAL A 98 -6.85 18.19 -25.03
N VAL A 99 -7.03 17.97 -26.33
CA VAL A 99 -6.71 16.69 -26.99
C VAL A 99 -5.21 16.38 -26.90
N ASN A 100 -4.34 17.37 -27.12
CA ASN A 100 -2.89 17.18 -26.97
C ASN A 100 -2.50 16.88 -25.52
N PHE A 101 -3.10 17.59 -24.54
CA PHE A 101 -2.86 17.34 -23.12
C PHE A 101 -3.32 15.93 -22.71
N LEU A 102 -4.54 15.53 -23.10
CA LEU A 102 -5.06 14.18 -22.85
C LEU A 102 -4.20 13.11 -23.53
N GLY A 103 -3.69 13.37 -24.74
CA GLY A 103 -2.74 12.48 -25.42
C GLY A 103 -1.43 12.31 -24.65
N VAL A 104 -0.90 13.39 -24.07
CA VAL A 104 0.32 13.37 -23.23
C VAL A 104 0.06 12.62 -21.92
N VAL A 105 -1.03 12.93 -21.21
CA VAL A 105 -1.38 12.32 -19.91
C VAL A 105 -1.68 10.82 -20.06
N ASN A 106 -2.30 10.40 -21.17
CA ASN A 106 -2.59 9.00 -21.45
C ASN A 106 -1.43 8.23 -22.11
N SER A 107 -0.27 8.88 -22.29
CA SER A 107 0.92 8.21 -22.80
C SER A 107 1.42 7.18 -21.78
N PRO A 108 1.96 6.03 -22.23
CA PRO A 108 2.54 5.03 -21.33
C PRO A 108 3.62 5.59 -20.39
N VAL A 109 4.38 6.59 -20.87
CA VAL A 109 5.44 7.25 -20.10
C VAL A 109 4.85 8.09 -18.97
N ALA A 110 3.86 8.96 -19.26
CA ALA A 110 3.22 9.78 -18.24
C ALA A 110 2.51 8.93 -17.18
N ILE A 111 1.83 7.85 -17.60
CA ILE A 111 1.18 6.90 -16.69
C ILE A 111 2.19 6.24 -15.76
N THR A 112 3.34 5.82 -16.29
CA THR A 112 4.42 5.21 -15.51
C THR A 112 4.95 6.18 -14.46
N ILE A 113 5.29 7.41 -14.87
CA ILE A 113 5.80 8.44 -13.96
C ILE A 113 4.75 8.77 -12.89
N GLY A 114 3.49 8.96 -13.30
CA GLY A 114 2.37 9.24 -12.41
C GLY A 114 2.15 8.13 -11.38
N ALA A 115 2.20 6.86 -11.80
CA ALA A 115 2.04 5.72 -10.91
C ALA A 115 3.18 5.64 -9.87
N ILE A 116 4.43 5.88 -10.29
CA ILE A 116 5.59 5.92 -9.38
C ILE A 116 5.42 7.06 -8.37
N ALA A 117 5.13 8.27 -8.84
CA ALA A 117 4.98 9.44 -7.99
C ALA A 117 3.85 9.27 -6.98
N ALA A 118 2.67 8.81 -7.43
CA ALA A 118 1.53 8.55 -6.57
C ALA A 118 1.82 7.48 -5.52
N LEU A 119 2.45 6.37 -5.90
CA LEU A 119 2.87 5.33 -4.95
C LEU A 119 3.84 5.89 -3.92
N MET A 120 4.91 6.56 -4.35
CA MET A 120 5.92 7.11 -3.44
C MET A 120 5.32 8.14 -2.48
N ALA A 121 4.49 9.05 -2.98
CA ALA A 121 3.79 10.03 -2.15
C ALA A 121 2.88 9.34 -1.12
N SER A 122 2.07 8.36 -1.55
CA SER A 122 1.17 7.63 -0.65
C SER A 122 1.92 6.91 0.48
N TYR A 123 3.07 6.31 0.17
CA TYR A 123 3.89 5.60 1.14
C TYR A 123 4.59 6.56 2.11
N ILE A 124 5.15 7.66 1.62
CA ILE A 124 5.79 8.68 2.46
C ILE A 124 4.77 9.29 3.43
N ILE A 125 3.60 9.69 2.92
CA ILE A 125 2.54 10.28 3.74
C ILE A 125 2.03 9.27 4.77
N SER A 126 1.70 8.04 4.33
CA SER A 126 1.16 7.01 5.22
C SER A 126 2.16 6.61 6.30
N ALA A 127 3.43 6.46 5.95
CA ALA A 127 4.47 6.18 6.94
C ALA A 127 4.67 7.35 7.90
N GLY A 128 4.55 8.58 7.42
CA GLY A 128 4.65 9.79 8.24
C GLY A 128 3.58 9.79 9.32
N ILE A 129 2.34 9.58 8.91
CA ILE A 129 1.17 9.50 9.79
C ILE A 129 1.31 8.32 10.76
N CYS A 130 1.55 7.11 10.26
CA CYS A 130 1.70 5.93 11.10
C CYS A 130 2.85 6.07 12.11
N TYR A 131 3.99 6.64 11.70
CA TYR A 131 5.13 6.88 12.58
C TYR A 131 4.83 7.96 13.62
N ALA A 132 4.17 9.05 13.23
CA ALA A 132 3.76 10.10 14.15
C ALA A 132 2.80 9.57 15.21
N LEU A 133 1.85 8.71 14.82
CA LEU A 133 0.89 8.11 15.74
C LEU A 133 1.56 7.02 16.57
N ILE A 134 2.11 5.98 15.96
CA ILE A 134 2.60 4.80 16.68
C ILE A 134 3.99 5.07 17.30
N GLY A 135 4.92 5.61 16.52
CA GLY A 135 6.30 5.85 16.97
C GLY A 135 6.36 6.84 18.14
N LYS A 136 5.65 7.97 18.05
CA LYS A 136 5.65 8.98 19.13
C LYS A 136 4.74 8.59 20.31
N LEU A 137 3.54 8.04 20.09
CA LEU A 137 2.64 7.70 21.21
C LEU A 137 3.20 6.59 22.10
N PHE A 138 3.97 5.64 21.52
CA PHE A 138 4.50 4.51 22.28
C PHE A 138 5.97 4.66 22.66
N LYS A 139 6.61 5.81 22.35
CA LYS A 139 8.04 6.07 22.59
C LYS A 139 8.95 4.93 22.10
N GLY A 140 8.54 4.26 21.02
CA GLY A 140 9.28 3.12 20.49
C GLY A 140 10.63 3.59 19.95
N GLY A 141 11.72 2.91 20.31
CA GLY A 141 13.10 3.27 19.90
C GLY A 141 13.41 3.02 18.41
N LYS A 142 12.38 2.84 17.55
CA LYS A 142 12.54 2.52 16.14
C LYS A 142 12.28 3.74 15.27
N SER A 143 13.01 3.82 14.16
CA SER A 143 12.98 4.98 13.25
C SER A 143 11.86 4.89 12.22
N TYR A 144 11.58 6.03 11.58
CA TYR A 144 10.68 6.15 10.42
C TYR A 144 10.92 5.08 9.33
N LYS A 145 12.19 4.75 9.06
CA LYS A 145 12.60 3.70 8.10
C LYS A 145 11.98 2.34 8.43
N HIS A 146 11.80 2.03 9.71
CA HIS A 146 11.15 0.79 10.14
C HIS A 146 9.65 0.80 9.83
N MET A 147 8.97 1.94 10.01
CA MET A 147 7.56 2.08 9.65
C MET A 147 7.35 1.95 8.13
N MET A 148 8.22 2.59 7.34
CA MET A 148 8.24 2.45 5.88
C MET A 148 8.40 0.98 5.45
N ALA A 149 9.28 0.23 6.12
CA ALA A 149 9.46 -1.21 5.85
C ALA A 149 8.20 -2.01 6.20
N VAL A 150 7.58 -1.75 7.36
CA VAL A 150 6.32 -2.38 7.77
C VAL A 150 5.23 -2.15 6.72
N LEU A 151 5.05 -0.90 6.29
CA LEU A 151 4.05 -0.56 5.27
C LEU A 151 4.35 -1.22 3.92
N ALA A 152 5.62 -1.23 3.49
CA ALA A 152 5.98 -1.80 2.19
C ALA A 152 5.69 -3.31 2.17
N ILE A 153 6.01 -4.00 3.26
CA ILE A 153 5.76 -5.45 3.39
C ILE A 153 4.26 -5.76 3.56
N SER A 154 3.54 -4.92 4.30
CA SER A 154 2.11 -5.11 4.52
C SER A 154 1.28 -4.80 3.27
N GLY A 155 1.81 -4.02 2.33
CA GLY A 155 1.11 -3.60 1.12
C GLY A 155 1.01 -4.65 0.02
N TYR A 156 1.75 -5.77 0.09
CA TYR A 156 1.72 -6.79 -0.97
C TYR A 156 0.33 -7.36 -1.28
N PRO A 157 -0.52 -7.75 -0.32
CA PRO A 157 -1.84 -8.30 -0.59
C PRO A 157 -2.69 -7.31 -1.38
N SER A 158 -2.80 -6.06 -0.91
CA SER A 158 -3.50 -4.99 -1.64
C SER A 158 -2.91 -4.73 -3.01
N ALA A 159 -1.57 -4.74 -3.18
CA ALA A 159 -0.94 -4.52 -4.47
C ALA A 159 -1.26 -5.65 -5.47
N ILE A 160 -1.24 -6.91 -5.03
CA ILE A 160 -1.61 -8.08 -5.85
C ILE A 160 -3.08 -8.01 -6.24
N TYR A 161 -3.97 -7.73 -5.29
CA TYR A 161 -5.40 -7.55 -5.58
C TYR A 161 -5.63 -6.43 -6.60
N ASN A 162 -4.98 -5.28 -6.40
CA ASN A 162 -5.08 -4.15 -7.30
C ASN A 162 -4.55 -4.45 -8.71
N LEU A 163 -3.52 -5.30 -8.83
CA LEU A 163 -3.02 -5.78 -10.12
C LEU A 163 -4.06 -6.67 -10.81
N ILE A 164 -4.64 -7.62 -10.09
CA ILE A 164 -5.70 -8.51 -10.60
C ILE A 164 -6.90 -7.68 -11.07
N ASN A 165 -7.35 -6.72 -10.25
CA ASN A 165 -8.43 -5.81 -10.61
C ASN A 165 -8.09 -4.89 -11.77
N GLY A 166 -6.82 -4.68 -12.09
CA GLY A 166 -6.42 -3.92 -13.26
C GLY A 166 -6.83 -4.57 -14.57
N PHE A 167 -7.05 -5.89 -14.59
CA PHE A 167 -7.55 -6.63 -15.75
C PHE A 167 -9.07 -6.53 -15.94
N LEU A 168 -9.79 -6.06 -14.93
CA LEU A 168 -11.25 -5.93 -15.00
C LEU A 168 -11.62 -4.58 -15.61
N PRO A 169 -12.54 -4.52 -16.59
CA PRO A 169 -13.06 -3.27 -17.09
C PRO A 169 -13.73 -2.51 -15.94
N LYS A 170 -13.46 -1.21 -15.84
CA LYS A 170 -14.14 -0.37 -14.86
C LYS A 170 -15.49 0.03 -15.43
N GLU A 171 -16.56 -0.47 -14.83
CA GLU A 171 -17.90 0.04 -15.11
C GLU A 171 -17.99 1.50 -14.61
N ALA A 172 -18.59 2.38 -15.42
CA ALA A 172 -18.67 3.80 -15.11
C ALA A 172 -19.57 4.11 -13.90
N ASP A 173 -20.51 3.21 -13.59
CA ASP A 173 -21.65 3.45 -12.70
C ASP A 173 -21.64 2.54 -11.45
N VAL A 174 -20.50 2.50 -10.77
CA VAL A 174 -20.43 1.89 -9.42
C VAL A 174 -20.78 2.94 -8.37
N SER A 175 -21.87 2.70 -7.64
CA SER A 175 -22.27 3.49 -6.48
C SER A 175 -21.18 3.50 -5.39
N PHE A 176 -21.16 4.52 -4.54
CA PHE A 176 -20.23 4.63 -3.39
C PHE A 176 -20.14 3.34 -2.57
N VAL A 177 -21.29 2.72 -2.31
CA VAL A 177 -21.39 1.49 -1.51
C VAL A 177 -20.70 0.32 -2.20
N ASN A 178 -20.81 0.21 -3.53
CA ASN A 178 -20.11 -0.81 -4.31
C ASN A 178 -18.60 -0.56 -4.35
N GLU A 179 -18.16 0.70 -4.51
CA GLU A 179 -16.72 1.01 -4.45
C GLU A 179 -16.13 0.72 -3.06
N LEU A 180 -16.86 1.03 -1.98
CA LEU A 180 -16.46 0.70 -0.60
C LEU A 180 -16.39 -0.81 -0.38
N ALA A 181 -17.37 -1.57 -0.86
CA ALA A 181 -17.39 -3.03 -0.76
C ALA A 181 -16.24 -3.68 -1.54
N LEU A 182 -15.91 -3.17 -2.74
CA LEU A 182 -14.76 -3.62 -3.53
C LEU A 182 -13.42 -3.27 -2.88
N THR A 183 -13.39 -2.21 -2.09
CA THR A 183 -12.21 -1.73 -1.38
C THR A 183 -11.98 -2.50 -0.08
N ILE A 184 -13.05 -2.85 0.66
CA ILE A 184 -13.00 -3.69 1.86
C ILE A 184 -13.16 -5.17 1.44
N ASN A 185 -12.12 -5.69 0.78
CA ASN A 185 -12.01 -7.11 0.46
C ASN A 185 -11.02 -7.83 1.39
N VAL A 186 -10.93 -9.15 1.24
CA VAL A 186 -10.06 -10.01 2.05
C VAL A 186 -8.58 -9.61 1.97
N PHE A 187 -8.09 -9.11 0.84
CA PHE A 187 -6.70 -8.68 0.67
C PHE A 187 -6.42 -7.38 1.41
N THR A 188 -7.32 -6.41 1.30
CA THR A 188 -7.21 -5.14 2.04
C THR A 188 -7.27 -5.40 3.55
N PHE A 189 -8.21 -6.26 3.99
CA PHE A 189 -8.28 -6.71 5.38
C PHE A 189 -6.97 -7.37 5.83
N TRP A 190 -6.41 -8.26 5.00
CA TRP A 190 -5.14 -8.91 5.30
C TRP A 190 -3.97 -7.93 5.38
N THR A 191 -3.91 -6.93 4.50
CA THR A 191 -2.94 -5.83 4.59
C THR A 191 -3.03 -5.10 5.93
N PHE A 192 -4.23 -4.91 6.50
CA PHE A 192 -4.37 -4.31 7.83
C PHE A 192 -3.89 -5.21 8.95
N VAL A 193 -4.23 -6.50 8.90
CA VAL A 193 -3.71 -7.49 9.86
C VAL A 193 -2.19 -7.45 9.87
N LEU A 194 -1.55 -7.43 8.70
CA LEU A 194 -0.10 -7.36 8.57
C LEU A 194 0.48 -6.04 9.10
N MET A 195 -0.16 -4.91 8.82
CA MET A 195 0.29 -3.61 9.31
C MET A 195 0.20 -3.53 10.84
N ILE A 196 -0.87 -4.05 11.43
CA ILE A 196 -1.06 -4.16 12.88
C ILE A 196 0.03 -5.04 13.50
N VAL A 197 0.22 -6.25 12.96
CA VAL A 197 1.21 -7.20 13.47
C VAL A 197 2.62 -6.64 13.32
N GLY A 198 2.94 -6.11 12.14
CA GLY A 198 4.26 -5.56 11.83
C GLY A 198 4.60 -4.36 12.69
N SER A 199 3.69 -3.40 12.84
CA SER A 199 3.92 -2.26 13.73
C SER A 199 4.06 -2.69 15.19
N SER A 200 3.22 -3.61 15.66
CA SER A 200 3.29 -4.14 17.03
C SER A 200 4.62 -4.86 17.33
N VAL A 201 5.11 -5.68 16.39
CA VAL A 201 6.36 -6.44 16.55
C VAL A 201 7.57 -5.52 16.43
N VAL A 202 7.58 -4.65 15.43
CA VAL A 202 8.73 -3.80 15.13
C VAL A 202 8.91 -2.72 16.20
N PHE A 203 7.82 -2.06 16.61
CA PHE A 203 7.86 -0.99 17.62
C PHE A 203 7.69 -1.49 19.06
N GLU A 204 7.64 -2.81 19.27
CA GLU A 204 7.49 -3.44 20.59
C GLU A 204 6.31 -2.91 21.40
N VAL A 205 5.17 -2.69 20.73
CA VAL A 205 3.99 -2.10 21.37
C VAL A 205 3.50 -3.03 22.49
N PRO A 206 3.36 -2.52 23.73
CA PRO A 206 2.83 -3.29 24.86
C PRO A 206 1.45 -3.87 24.53
N ARG A 207 1.16 -5.09 24.99
CA ARG A 207 -0.10 -5.81 24.64
C ARG A 207 -1.35 -4.99 24.93
N GLU A 208 -1.38 -4.29 26.05
CA GLU A 208 -2.48 -3.43 26.50
C GLU A 208 -2.78 -2.28 25.52
N LYS A 209 -1.77 -1.82 24.79
CA LYS A 209 -1.86 -0.68 23.88
C LYS A 209 -2.08 -1.08 22.42
N ARG A 210 -2.04 -2.38 22.11
CA ARG A 210 -2.28 -2.90 20.75
C ARG A 210 -3.70 -2.60 20.26
N VAL A 211 -4.68 -2.64 21.16
CA VAL A 211 -6.07 -2.29 20.81
C VAL A 211 -6.15 -0.85 20.30
N VAL A 212 -5.45 0.08 20.94
CA VAL A 212 -5.39 1.49 20.51
C VAL A 212 -4.74 1.63 19.13
N VAL A 213 -3.63 0.92 18.87
CA VAL A 213 -3.00 0.87 17.54
C VAL A 213 -3.98 0.36 16.49
N ASN A 214 -4.72 -0.71 16.78
CA ASN A 214 -5.69 -1.29 15.84
C ASN A 214 -6.79 -0.30 15.50
N VAL A 215 -7.34 0.39 16.50
CA VAL A 215 -8.40 1.39 16.31
C VAL A 215 -7.89 2.55 15.44
N ILE A 216 -6.69 3.08 15.74
CA ILE A 216 -6.08 4.16 14.97
C ILE A 216 -5.86 3.76 13.51
N LEU A 217 -5.26 2.58 13.29
CA LEU A 217 -4.99 2.09 11.95
C LEU A 217 -6.28 1.83 11.15
N PHE A 218 -7.33 1.33 11.81
CA PHE A 218 -8.63 1.12 11.18
C PHE A 218 -9.28 2.42 10.70
N PHE A 219 -9.32 3.46 11.55
CA PHE A 219 -9.88 4.75 11.14
C PHE A 219 -9.03 5.45 10.08
N MET A 220 -7.70 5.37 10.17
CA MET A 220 -6.80 5.92 9.16
C MET A 220 -7.10 5.34 7.77
N VAL A 221 -7.37 4.05 7.71
CA VAL A 221 -7.70 3.35 6.48
C VAL A 221 -9.03 3.80 5.91
N ILE A 222 -10.06 3.88 6.76
CA ILE A 222 -11.38 4.38 6.33
C ILE A 222 -11.22 5.80 5.78
N ALA A 223 -10.46 6.65 6.47
CA ALA A 223 -10.19 8.01 6.03
C ALA A 223 -9.45 8.05 4.68
N LEU A 224 -8.40 7.24 4.50
CA LEU A 224 -7.67 7.18 3.22
C LEU A 224 -8.55 6.69 2.06
N ASN A 225 -9.40 5.69 2.30
CA ASN A 225 -10.32 5.21 1.28
C ASN A 225 -11.41 6.24 0.97
N PHE A 226 -11.91 6.97 1.98
CA PHE A 226 -12.85 8.07 1.78
C PHE A 226 -12.23 9.19 0.93
N ILE A 227 -10.98 9.57 1.20
CA ILE A 227 -10.26 10.56 0.40
C ILE A 227 -10.12 10.07 -1.04
N ASN A 228 -9.70 8.81 -1.26
CA ASN A 228 -9.56 8.25 -2.60
C ASN A 228 -10.90 8.24 -3.37
N TYR A 229 -11.99 7.86 -2.71
CA TYR A 229 -13.33 7.92 -3.29
C TYR A 229 -13.71 9.36 -3.67
N SER A 230 -13.55 10.31 -2.74
CA SER A 230 -13.89 11.72 -2.98
C SER A 230 -13.07 12.31 -4.14
N ALA A 231 -11.78 11.99 -4.23
CA ALA A 231 -10.92 12.43 -5.32
C ALA A 231 -11.35 11.81 -6.67
N GLY A 232 -11.73 10.53 -6.66
CA GLY A 232 -12.28 9.84 -7.83
C GLY A 232 -13.62 10.44 -8.28
N SER A 233 -14.51 10.79 -7.35
CA SER A 233 -15.79 11.44 -7.64
C SER A 233 -15.60 12.85 -8.23
N LEU A 234 -14.64 13.62 -7.72
CA LEU A 234 -14.30 14.93 -8.28
C LEU A 234 -13.77 14.80 -9.71
N TYR A 235 -12.97 13.77 -10.00
CA TYR A 235 -12.52 13.52 -11.37
C TYR A 235 -13.67 13.17 -12.32
N LYS A 236 -14.70 12.44 -11.85
CA LYS A 236 -15.91 12.14 -12.65
C LYS A 236 -16.84 13.34 -12.84
N ILE A 237 -16.82 14.32 -11.93
CA ILE A 237 -17.70 15.51 -11.98
C ILE A 237 -17.08 16.64 -12.82
N TYR A 238 -15.76 16.77 -12.78
CA TYR A 238 -15.02 17.88 -13.41
C TYR A 238 -14.23 17.51 -14.66
N GLY A 239 -14.16 16.22 -15.02
CA GLY A 239 -13.56 15.71 -16.25
C GLY A 239 -14.62 15.12 -17.15
#